data_AF-A0AAQ4D577-F1
#
_entry.id   AF-A0AAQ4D577-F1
#
_cell.length_a   1.000
_cell.length_b   1.000
_cell.length_c   1.000
_cell.angle_alpha   90.00
_cell.angle_beta   90.00
_cell.angle_gamma   90.00
#
_symmetry.space_group_name_H-M   'P 1'
#
loop_
_entity.id
_entity.type
_entity.pdbx_description
1 polymer ?
#
loop_
_entity_poly.entity_id
_entity_poly.type
_entity_poly.pdbx_seq_one_letter_code
_entity_poly.pdbx_strand_id
1 'polypeptide(L)'
;PTSGVSRYLPPKLDITASYIDIAANSTLRITCYGMYPVAWALPSLASNVSLRSSISEEWMGDLTFKSVFELNTTDVMDQGHYTCYYKESTNLTNTANATSTYVFVNDDNYLFMPQKHMDKPVLLNVRFGELLVVPCLPTHSGAKVQLWKDLGQGEMEEVSLASPFVEFDTTRGFIIYRARNYYAGHFMCNGSVPGRIYKDSSMSVVFVYT
;
A
#
# COMPACT_ATOMS: atom_id res chain seq x y z
N PRO A 1 33.54 6.05 12.04
CA PRO A 1 32.15 5.76 11.64
C PRO A 1 31.68 4.45 12.30
N THR A 2 31.16 4.58 13.52
CA THR A 2 30.69 3.47 14.34
C THR A 2 29.39 2.92 13.76
N SER A 3 29.41 1.63 13.41
CA SER A 3 28.27 0.83 12.97
C SER A 3 27.10 0.93 13.95
N GLY A 4 26.01 1.56 13.50
CA GLY A 4 24.79 1.78 14.26
C GLY A 4 23.98 0.50 14.45
N VAL A 5 24.37 -0.33 15.41
CA VAL A 5 23.51 -1.36 15.97
C VAL A 5 22.61 -0.68 17.01
N SER A 6 21.31 -0.60 16.73
CA SER A 6 20.34 -0.04 17.67
C SER A 6 20.37 -0.83 18.98
N ARG A 7 20.37 -0.11 20.11
CA ARG A 7 20.37 -0.66 21.48
C ARG A 7 19.02 -1.26 21.89
N TYR A 8 18.00 -1.15 21.04
CA TYR A 8 16.61 -1.47 21.37
C TYR A 8 16.03 -2.52 20.42
N LEU A 9 15.25 -3.45 20.98
CA LEU A 9 14.40 -4.33 20.19
C LEU A 9 13.15 -3.55 19.75
N PRO A 10 12.74 -3.66 18.47
CA PRO A 10 11.54 -3.01 17.99
C PRO A 10 10.29 -3.55 18.69
N PRO A 11 9.19 -2.76 18.71
CA PRO A 11 7.91 -3.28 19.16
C PRO A 11 7.50 -4.45 18.27
N LYS A 12 6.77 -5.41 18.82
CA LYS A 12 6.41 -6.66 18.15
C LYS A 12 4.90 -6.72 17.92
N LEU A 13 4.50 -6.99 16.68
CA LEU A 13 3.10 -7.30 16.37
C LEU A 13 2.77 -8.77 16.68
N ASP A 14 1.52 -9.05 17.01
CA ASP A 14 0.98 -10.42 17.08
C ASP A 14 0.98 -11.11 15.70
N ILE A 15 0.92 -10.32 14.63
CA ILE A 15 1.12 -10.74 13.25
C ILE A 15 2.61 -10.69 12.90
N THR A 16 3.21 -11.84 12.57
CA THR A 16 4.62 -11.92 12.16
C THR A 16 4.84 -11.77 10.67
N ALA A 17 3.79 -11.87 9.85
CA ALA A 17 3.86 -11.71 8.41
C ALA A 17 4.01 -10.24 8.02
N SER A 18 4.76 -9.95 6.95
CA SER A 18 4.91 -8.60 6.41
C SER A 18 3.61 -8.06 5.81
N TYR A 19 2.67 -8.94 5.48
CA TYR A 19 1.33 -8.59 5.04
C TYR A 19 0.30 -9.63 5.48
N ILE A 20 -0.98 -9.23 5.47
CA ILE A 20 -2.14 -10.10 5.64
C ILE A 20 -3.24 -9.75 4.63
N ASP A 21 -4.07 -10.73 4.31
CA ASP A 21 -5.31 -10.53 3.56
C ASP A 21 -6.50 -10.64 4.52
N ILE A 22 -7.41 -9.67 4.43
CA ILE A 22 -8.65 -9.65 5.21
C ILE A 22 -9.82 -9.26 4.30
N ALA A 23 -11.01 -9.82 4.52
CA ALA A 23 -12.19 -9.45 3.73
C ALA A 23 -12.71 -8.04 4.11
N ALA A 24 -13.30 -7.33 3.15
CA ALA A 24 -14.12 -6.15 3.42
C ALA A 24 -15.30 -6.51 4.33
N ASN A 25 -15.82 -5.52 5.07
CA ASN A 25 -16.88 -5.67 6.08
C ASN A 25 -16.56 -6.64 7.22
N SER A 26 -15.27 -6.89 7.48
CA SER A 26 -14.83 -7.70 8.62
C SER A 26 -14.07 -6.85 9.64
N THR A 27 -13.72 -7.46 10.77
CA THR A 27 -13.04 -6.80 11.88
C THR A 27 -11.53 -7.02 11.80
N LEU A 28 -10.78 -5.94 11.63
CA LEU A 28 -9.32 -5.93 11.70
C LEU A 28 -8.90 -5.65 13.14
N ARG A 29 -8.12 -6.56 13.73
CA ARG A 29 -7.56 -6.40 15.08
C ARG A 29 -6.09 -6.76 15.08
N ILE A 30 -5.25 -5.82 15.49
CA ILE A 30 -3.79 -5.99 15.53
C ILE A 30 -3.31 -5.64 16.93
N THR A 31 -2.54 -6.53 17.54
CA THR A 31 -1.93 -6.29 18.85
C THR A 31 -0.45 -5.98 18.68
N CYS A 32 0.01 -4.94 19.36
CA CYS A 32 1.41 -4.57 19.44
C CYS A 32 1.91 -4.67 20.87
N TYR A 33 3.12 -5.19 21.04
CA TYR A 33 3.83 -5.31 22.29
C TYR A 33 5.12 -4.49 22.23
N GLY A 34 5.35 -3.62 23.20
CA GLY A 34 6.54 -2.77 23.25
C GLY A 34 7.15 -2.77 24.64
N MET A 35 8.46 -2.53 24.73
CA MET A 35 9.11 -2.31 26.03
C MET A 35 8.76 -0.95 26.66
N TYR A 36 8.26 -0.04 25.83
CA TYR A 36 7.89 1.33 26.15
C TYR A 36 6.52 1.63 25.52
N PRO A 37 5.83 2.71 25.94
CA PRO A 37 4.58 3.14 25.32
C PRO A 37 4.69 3.27 23.79
N VAL A 38 3.65 2.83 23.09
CA VAL A 38 3.62 2.76 21.62
C VAL A 38 2.50 3.59 21.04
N ALA A 39 2.64 3.97 19.78
CA ALA A 39 1.63 4.63 18.97
C ALA A 39 1.51 3.93 17.61
N TRP A 40 0.46 4.28 16.88
CA TRP A 40 0.13 3.71 15.59
C TRP A 40 0.18 4.76 14.50
N ALA A 41 0.88 4.45 13.42
CA ALA A 41 0.76 5.14 12.15
C ALA A 41 -0.14 4.28 11.25
N LEU A 42 -1.28 4.85 10.90
CA LEU A 42 -2.34 4.21 10.12
C LEU A 42 -2.22 4.62 8.65
N PRO A 43 -2.79 3.86 7.70
CA PRO A 43 -2.80 4.23 6.29
C PRO A 43 -3.35 5.64 6.06
N SER A 44 -2.63 6.45 5.28
CA SER A 44 -2.97 7.86 5.00
C SER A 44 -3.95 8.04 3.83
N LEU A 45 -4.40 6.94 3.22
CA LEU A 45 -5.21 6.89 2.01
C LEU A 45 -6.65 7.32 2.27
N ALA A 46 -6.89 8.62 2.48
CA ALA A 46 -8.24 9.23 2.54
C ALA A 46 -9.25 8.60 3.52
N SER A 47 -8.82 7.60 4.28
CA SER A 47 -9.65 6.79 5.10
C SER A 47 -9.62 7.38 6.49
N ASN A 48 -10.82 7.61 7.01
CA ASN A 48 -11.05 8.04 8.38
C ASN A 48 -10.79 6.87 9.36
N VAL A 49 -9.76 6.04 9.11
CA VAL A 49 -9.43 4.86 9.92
C VAL A 49 -9.30 5.30 11.37
N SER A 50 -8.55 6.37 11.63
CA SER A 50 -8.37 6.93 12.97
C SER A 50 -9.68 7.33 13.66
N LEU A 51 -10.72 7.74 12.92
CA LEU A 51 -12.03 8.10 13.47
C LEU A 51 -12.95 6.89 13.69
N ARG A 52 -12.71 5.79 12.97
CA ARG A 52 -13.54 4.56 13.03
C ARG A 52 -12.88 3.44 13.83
N SER A 53 -11.59 3.56 14.11
CA SER A 53 -10.83 2.61 14.90
C SER A 53 -10.81 2.96 16.37
N SER A 54 -10.66 1.95 17.22
CA SER A 54 -10.29 2.12 18.62
C SER A 54 -8.87 1.65 18.85
N ILE A 55 -8.10 2.44 19.60
CA ILE A 55 -6.77 2.06 20.08
C ILE A 55 -6.82 2.04 21.60
N SER A 56 -6.49 0.88 22.18
CA SER A 56 -6.26 0.74 23.62
C SER A 56 -4.77 0.56 23.88
N GLU A 57 -4.31 1.00 25.05
CA GLU A 57 -2.96 0.77 25.54
C GLU A 57 -3.03 0.41 27.02
N GLU A 58 -2.34 -0.66 27.40
CA GLU A 58 -2.31 -1.21 28.74
C GLU A 58 -0.87 -1.59 29.12
N TRP A 59 -0.48 -1.32 30.36
CA TRP A 59 0.78 -1.81 30.91
C TRP A 59 0.54 -3.18 31.54
N MET A 60 1.24 -4.21 31.05
CA MET A 60 1.06 -5.60 31.50
C MET A 60 1.99 -6.01 32.65
N GLY A 61 2.88 -5.14 33.12
CA GLY A 61 4.00 -5.52 34.01
C GLY A 61 5.26 -5.90 33.23
N ASP A 62 6.36 -6.18 33.94
CA ASP A 62 7.65 -6.65 33.37
C ASP A 62 8.16 -5.85 32.17
N LEU A 63 8.07 -4.51 32.26
CA LEU A 63 8.45 -3.58 31.19
C LEU A 63 7.76 -3.89 29.85
N THR A 64 6.53 -4.42 29.87
CA THR A 64 5.77 -4.73 28.65
C THR A 64 4.51 -3.88 28.58
N PHE A 65 4.38 -3.13 27.49
CA PHE A 65 3.17 -2.42 27.09
C PHE A 65 2.48 -3.19 25.98
N LYS A 66 1.16 -3.31 26.08
CA LYS A 66 0.30 -3.91 25.07
C LYS A 66 -0.61 -2.82 24.52
N SER A 67 -0.60 -2.63 23.21
CA SER A 67 -1.55 -1.79 22.51
C SER A 67 -2.36 -2.62 21.52
N VAL A 68 -3.67 -2.41 21.48
CA VAL A 68 -4.57 -3.10 20.54
C VAL A 68 -5.22 -2.06 19.65
N PHE A 69 -5.00 -2.20 18.35
CA PHE A 69 -5.75 -1.51 17.31
C PHE A 69 -6.92 -2.39 16.87
N GLU A 70 -8.11 -1.81 16.77
CA GLU A 70 -9.31 -2.51 16.33
C GLU A 70 -10.17 -1.63 15.41
N LEU A 71 -10.61 -2.21 14.29
CA LEU A 71 -11.47 -1.59 13.28
C LEU A 71 -12.56 -2.58 12.89
N ASN A 72 -13.80 -2.29 13.27
CA ASN A 72 -14.90 -3.27 13.22
C ASN A 72 -15.38 -3.61 11.81
N THR A 73 -15.31 -2.64 10.90
CA THR A 73 -15.76 -2.77 9.50
C THR A 73 -14.70 -2.18 8.58
N THR A 74 -13.93 -3.08 7.96
CA THR A 74 -12.92 -2.76 6.95
C THR A 74 -13.56 -2.40 5.60
N ASP A 75 -12.97 -1.42 4.95
CA ASP A 75 -13.24 -1.01 3.57
C ASP A 75 -11.96 -1.06 2.73
N VAL A 76 -12.08 -1.17 1.41
CA VAL A 76 -10.92 -1.19 0.49
C VAL A 76 -9.99 0.00 0.67
N MET A 77 -10.51 1.16 1.09
CA MET A 77 -9.71 2.36 1.36
C MET A 77 -8.91 2.29 2.67
N ASP A 78 -9.15 1.28 3.51
CA ASP A 78 -8.41 1.04 4.75
C ASP A 78 -7.14 0.20 4.53
N GLN A 79 -6.91 -0.27 3.30
CA GLN A 79 -5.70 -1.00 2.95
C GLN A 79 -4.46 -0.10 3.06
N GLY A 80 -3.37 -0.68 3.54
CA GLY A 80 -2.08 0.00 3.66
C GLY A 80 -1.23 -0.53 4.80
N HIS A 81 -0.19 0.23 5.15
CA HIS A 81 0.70 -0.08 6.26
C HIS A 81 0.10 0.32 7.60
N TYR A 82 0.00 -0.65 8.50
CA TYR A 82 -0.31 -0.46 9.92
C TYR A 82 0.99 -0.60 10.71
N THR A 83 1.49 0.52 11.20
CA THR A 83 2.82 0.59 11.81
C THR A 83 2.71 0.91 13.28
N CYS A 84 3.18 0.01 14.14
CA CYS A 84 3.35 0.26 15.56
C CYS A 84 4.76 0.76 15.83
N TYR A 85 4.90 1.84 16.61
CA TYR A 85 6.19 2.47 16.89
C TYR A 85 6.25 3.01 18.32
N TYR A 86 7.44 3.15 18.89
CA TYR A 86 7.60 3.79 20.20
C TYR A 86 7.28 5.28 20.15
N LYS A 87 6.47 5.82 21.08
CA LYS A 87 5.97 7.20 21.05
C LYS A 87 7.06 8.28 20.95
N GLU A 88 8.23 8.01 21.52
CA GLU A 88 9.39 8.94 21.49
C GLU A 88 10.18 8.86 20.18
N SER A 89 9.87 7.92 19.28
CA SER A 89 10.56 7.79 18.01
C SER A 89 10.17 8.92 17.06
N THR A 90 11.16 9.66 16.60
CA THR A 90 11.02 10.66 15.54
C THR A 90 11.18 10.07 14.14
N ASN A 91 11.58 8.81 14.04
CA ASN A 91 11.82 8.14 12.76
C ASN A 91 11.09 6.78 12.70
N LEU A 92 10.00 6.74 11.93
CA LEU A 92 9.17 5.55 11.71
C LEU A 92 9.76 4.58 10.68
N THR A 93 10.75 5.01 9.89
CA THR A 93 11.43 4.14 8.92
C THR A 93 12.57 3.34 9.58
N ASN A 94 12.89 3.65 10.83
CA ASN A 94 13.86 2.89 11.60
C ASN A 94 13.21 1.62 12.15
N THR A 95 13.55 0.48 11.55
CA THR A 95 13.05 -0.86 11.91
C THR A 95 13.44 -1.29 13.32
N ALA A 96 14.30 -0.55 14.02
CA ALA A 96 14.58 -0.80 15.43
C ALA A 96 13.58 -0.14 16.39
N ASN A 97 12.78 0.83 15.91
CA ASN A 97 11.82 1.58 16.71
C ASN A 97 10.37 1.38 16.27
N ALA A 98 10.16 0.68 15.15
CA ALA A 98 8.85 0.48 14.55
C ALA A 98 8.76 -0.89 13.86
N THR A 99 7.57 -1.47 13.89
CA THR A 99 7.21 -2.68 13.14
C THR A 99 5.92 -2.43 12.38
N SER A 100 5.88 -2.89 11.13
CA SER A 100 4.77 -2.66 10.21
C SER A 100 4.30 -3.95 9.58
N THR A 101 3.00 -4.02 9.32
CA THR A 101 2.40 -5.03 8.44
C THR A 101 1.50 -4.33 7.43
N TYR A 102 1.48 -4.81 6.19
CA TYR A 102 0.59 -4.31 5.15
C TYR A 102 -0.71 -5.11 5.16
N VAL A 103 -1.84 -4.43 5.25
CA VAL A 103 -3.16 -5.08 5.25
C VAL A 103 -3.80 -4.90 3.88
N PHE A 104 -4.00 -6.00 3.16
CA PHE A 104 -4.82 -6.08 1.96
C PHE A 104 -6.28 -6.29 2.36
N VAL A 105 -7.19 -5.45 1.85
CA VAL A 105 -8.62 -5.55 2.16
C VAL A 105 -9.35 -6.06 0.93
N ASN A 106 -9.58 -7.38 0.89
CA ASN A 106 -10.20 -8.11 -0.21
C ASN A 106 -11.66 -7.72 -0.36
N ASP A 107 -12.04 -7.21 -1.53
CA ASP A 107 -13.42 -6.90 -1.88
C ASP A 107 -13.83 -7.65 -3.16
N ASP A 108 -15.05 -8.20 -3.16
CA ASP A 108 -15.57 -8.98 -4.27
C ASP A 108 -15.91 -8.11 -5.50
N ASN A 109 -16.20 -6.83 -5.29
CA ASN A 109 -16.57 -5.86 -6.32
C ASN A 109 -15.33 -5.14 -6.88
N TYR A 110 -14.33 -4.88 -6.03
CA TYR A 110 -13.14 -4.11 -6.39
C TYR A 110 -11.85 -4.94 -6.25
N LEU A 111 -11.25 -5.32 -7.39
CA LEU A 111 -9.90 -5.90 -7.37
C LEU A 111 -8.81 -4.83 -7.20
N PHE A 112 -9.07 -3.61 -7.63
CA PHE A 112 -8.15 -2.49 -7.48
C PHE A 112 -8.74 -1.47 -6.53
N MET A 113 -7.88 -0.85 -5.73
CA MET A 113 -8.29 0.22 -4.83
C MET A 113 -8.95 1.36 -5.63
N PRO A 114 -10.19 1.75 -5.30
CA PRO A 114 -10.89 2.79 -6.02
C PRO A 114 -10.13 4.11 -6.00
N GLN A 115 -9.94 4.70 -7.18
CA GLN A 115 -9.39 6.04 -7.29
C GLN A 115 -10.47 7.05 -6.90
N LYS A 116 -10.11 8.14 -6.20
CA LYS A 116 -11.04 9.17 -5.70
C LYS A 116 -11.97 9.79 -6.74
N HIS A 117 -11.66 9.61 -8.02
CA HIS A 117 -12.40 10.16 -9.16
C HIS A 117 -12.69 9.06 -10.16
N MET A 118 -13.58 8.10 -9.82
CA MET A 118 -13.95 7.01 -10.73
C MET A 118 -14.50 7.50 -12.08
N ASP A 119 -15.04 8.74 -12.14
CA ASP A 119 -15.60 9.32 -13.36
C ASP A 119 -14.59 10.07 -14.24
N LYS A 120 -13.32 10.17 -13.82
CA LYS A 120 -12.27 10.89 -14.56
C LYS A 120 -11.00 10.05 -14.68
N PRO A 121 -10.31 10.08 -15.82
CA PRO A 121 -9.02 9.41 -15.93
C PRO A 121 -8.05 9.96 -14.89
N VAL A 122 -7.31 9.07 -14.24
CA VAL A 122 -6.25 9.45 -13.30
C VAL A 122 -5.13 10.11 -14.08
N LEU A 123 -4.90 11.40 -13.86
CA LEU A 123 -3.83 12.15 -14.50
C LEU A 123 -2.53 11.99 -13.71
N LEU A 124 -1.55 11.34 -14.33
CA LEU A 124 -0.20 11.16 -13.79
C LEU A 124 0.76 12.11 -14.49
N ASN A 125 1.14 13.19 -13.80
CA ASN A 125 2.12 14.16 -14.30
C ASN A 125 3.54 13.68 -13.95
N VAL A 126 4.40 13.54 -14.95
CA VAL A 126 5.79 13.12 -14.75
C VAL A 126 6.73 13.93 -15.63
N ARG A 127 7.94 14.21 -15.16
CA ARG A 127 8.98 14.83 -16.00
C ARG A 127 9.71 13.78 -16.82
N PHE A 128 10.20 14.21 -17.97
CA PHE A 128 10.93 13.32 -18.87
C PHE A 128 12.17 12.72 -18.17
N GLY A 129 12.26 11.40 -18.15
CA GLY A 129 13.37 10.66 -17.55
C GLY A 129 13.28 10.47 -16.03
N GLU A 130 12.22 10.94 -15.37
CA GLU A 130 12.01 10.72 -13.93
C GLU A 130 11.27 9.40 -13.65
N LEU A 131 11.14 9.06 -12.36
CA LEU A 131 10.40 7.89 -11.89
C LEU A 131 8.89 8.16 -11.97
N LEU A 132 8.15 7.25 -12.60
CA LEU A 132 6.70 7.26 -12.68
C LEU A 132 6.14 6.12 -11.84
N VAL A 133 5.13 6.40 -11.01
CA VAL A 133 4.35 5.37 -10.31
C VAL A 133 2.94 5.36 -10.87
N VAL A 134 2.50 4.21 -11.36
CA VAL A 134 1.12 3.96 -11.80
C VAL A 134 0.42 3.21 -10.66
N PRO A 135 -0.47 3.88 -9.88
CA PRO A 135 -1.01 3.38 -8.61
C PRO A 135 -2.11 2.31 -8.76
N CYS A 136 -1.84 1.24 -9.51
CA CYS A 136 -2.73 0.08 -9.61
C CYS A 136 -2.52 -0.83 -8.41
N LEU A 137 -3.14 -0.48 -7.29
CA LEU A 137 -3.01 -1.21 -6.03
C LEU A 137 -4.06 -2.33 -5.97
N PRO A 138 -3.67 -3.61 -6.01
CA PRO A 138 -4.61 -4.70 -5.86
C PRO A 138 -5.14 -4.79 -4.43
N THR A 139 -6.37 -5.23 -4.28
CA THR A 139 -7.01 -5.50 -2.98
C THR A 139 -6.62 -6.84 -2.37
N HIS A 140 -5.97 -7.70 -3.16
CA HIS A 140 -5.53 -9.05 -2.77
C HIS A 140 -4.02 -9.20 -2.94
N SER A 141 -3.33 -9.77 -1.96
CA SER A 141 -1.87 -9.98 -2.01
C SER A 141 -1.44 -10.91 -3.16
N GLY A 142 -2.30 -11.88 -3.52
CA GLY A 142 -2.06 -12.88 -4.57
C GLY A 142 -2.56 -12.48 -5.96
N ALA A 143 -3.02 -11.25 -6.17
CA ALA A 143 -3.52 -10.80 -7.46
C ALA A 143 -2.40 -10.76 -8.52
N LYS A 144 -2.70 -11.28 -9.71
CA LYS A 144 -1.84 -11.09 -10.89
C LYS A 144 -2.26 -9.82 -11.59
N VAL A 145 -1.38 -8.82 -11.64
CA VAL A 145 -1.67 -7.51 -12.21
C VAL A 145 -0.80 -7.28 -13.45
N GLN A 146 -1.40 -6.71 -14.49
CA GLN A 146 -0.77 -6.34 -15.75
C GLN A 146 -1.11 -4.90 -16.09
N LEU A 147 -0.14 -4.18 -16.66
CA LEU A 147 -0.33 -2.82 -17.15
C LEU A 147 -0.43 -2.87 -18.68
N TRP A 148 -1.51 -2.32 -19.22
CA TRP A 148 -1.78 -2.29 -20.66
C TRP A 148 -1.76 -0.86 -21.15
N LYS A 149 -1.02 -0.60 -22.22
CA LYS A 149 -0.95 0.68 -22.92
C LYS A 149 -1.92 0.67 -24.08
N ASP A 150 -2.70 1.74 -24.21
CA ASP A 150 -3.51 2.01 -25.40
C ASP A 150 -2.63 2.64 -26.49
N LEU A 151 -2.56 1.98 -27.65
CA LEU A 151 -1.82 2.45 -28.82
C LEU A 151 -2.72 3.24 -29.80
N GLY A 152 -4.02 3.32 -29.51
CA GLY A 152 -5.04 3.86 -30.39
C GLY A 152 -5.62 2.80 -31.32
N GLN A 153 -6.73 3.15 -31.99
CA GLN A 153 -7.40 2.29 -32.98
C GLN A 153 -7.87 0.91 -32.46
N GLY A 154 -8.00 0.76 -31.14
CA GLY A 154 -8.41 -0.49 -30.50
C GLY A 154 -7.25 -1.47 -30.24
N GLU A 155 -6.01 -1.06 -30.49
CA GLU A 155 -4.81 -1.85 -30.18
C GLU A 155 -4.32 -1.57 -28.76
N MET A 156 -4.06 -2.65 -28.01
CA MET A 156 -3.54 -2.61 -26.65
C MET A 156 -2.25 -3.43 -26.57
N GLU A 157 -1.26 -2.91 -25.85
CA GLU A 157 0.04 -3.55 -25.64
C GLU A 157 0.28 -3.78 -24.13
N GLU A 158 0.65 -4.99 -23.74
CA GLU A 158 1.07 -5.27 -22.36
C GLU A 158 2.47 -4.68 -22.10
N VAL A 159 2.58 -3.83 -21.10
CA VAL A 159 3.86 -3.28 -20.65
C VAL A 159 4.67 -4.39 -19.99
N SER A 160 5.74 -4.81 -20.67
CA SER A 160 6.55 -5.95 -20.24
C SER A 160 7.32 -5.68 -18.95
N LEU A 161 7.10 -6.54 -17.95
CA LEU A 161 7.90 -6.63 -16.72
C LEU A 161 9.30 -7.25 -16.94
N ALA A 162 9.61 -7.73 -18.15
CA ALA A 162 10.97 -8.16 -18.49
C ALA A 162 11.91 -6.96 -18.72
N SER A 163 11.36 -5.76 -18.87
CA SER A 163 12.13 -4.52 -18.95
C SER A 163 12.82 -4.23 -17.62
N PRO A 164 14.13 -3.92 -17.59
CA PRO A 164 14.82 -3.56 -16.35
C PRO A 164 14.35 -2.20 -15.79
N PHE A 165 13.51 -1.48 -16.53
CA PHE A 165 12.96 -0.19 -16.15
C PHE A 165 11.55 -0.29 -15.55
N VAL A 166 10.95 -1.48 -15.51
CA VAL A 166 9.59 -1.64 -14.99
C VAL A 166 9.59 -2.68 -13.88
N GLU A 167 9.07 -2.27 -12.73
CA GLU A 167 8.88 -3.13 -11.57
C GLU A 167 7.41 -3.06 -11.15
N PHE A 168 6.86 -4.16 -10.65
CA PHE A 168 5.55 -4.15 -10.02
C PHE A 168 5.69 -4.45 -8.53
N ASP A 169 5.17 -3.54 -7.72
CA ASP A 169 5.13 -3.65 -6.26
C ASP A 169 3.66 -3.66 -5.85
N THR A 170 3.21 -4.70 -5.15
CA THR A 170 1.80 -4.86 -4.77
C THR A 170 1.28 -3.77 -3.82
N THR A 171 2.18 -3.00 -3.19
CA THR A 171 1.85 -1.92 -2.25
C THR A 171 1.98 -0.53 -2.87
N ARG A 172 2.67 -0.39 -4.02
CA ARG A 172 2.93 0.89 -4.69
C ARG A 172 2.38 0.97 -6.13
N GLY A 173 2.17 -0.17 -6.79
CA GLY A 173 1.76 -0.29 -8.19
C GLY A 173 2.94 -0.52 -9.14
N PHE A 174 2.79 -0.10 -10.40
CA PHE A 174 3.89 -0.18 -11.37
C PHE A 174 4.85 0.99 -11.19
N ILE A 175 6.13 0.67 -11.01
CA ILE A 175 7.21 1.62 -10.86
C ILE A 175 8.01 1.58 -12.16
N ILE A 176 7.97 2.70 -12.88
CA ILE A 176 8.65 2.86 -14.16
C ILE A 176 9.83 3.81 -13.92
N TYR A 177 11.04 3.24 -13.95
CA TYR A 177 12.28 3.98 -13.86
C TYR A 177 12.57 4.67 -15.19
N ARG A 178 12.89 5.96 -15.15
CA ARG A 178 13.24 6.75 -16.34
C ARG A 178 12.14 6.75 -17.42
N ALA A 179 10.95 7.19 -17.04
CA ALA A 179 9.81 7.30 -17.95
C ALA A 179 10.13 8.24 -19.13
N ARG A 180 10.05 7.73 -20.36
CA ARG A 180 10.23 8.46 -21.63
C ARG A 180 8.95 8.46 -22.45
N ASN A 181 8.99 8.95 -23.68
CA ASN A 181 7.85 9.08 -24.60
C ASN A 181 6.98 7.83 -24.74
N TYR A 182 7.56 6.61 -24.67
CA TYR A 182 6.76 5.37 -24.68
C TYR A 182 5.72 5.34 -23.55
N TYR A 183 5.99 5.94 -22.41
CA TYR A 183 5.07 5.96 -21.28
C TYR A 183 4.06 7.13 -21.32
N ALA A 184 4.04 7.92 -22.40
CA ALA A 184 3.02 8.96 -22.60
C ALA A 184 1.75 8.33 -23.17
N GLY A 185 0.57 8.73 -22.68
CA GLY A 185 -0.71 8.26 -23.22
C GLY A 185 -1.59 7.56 -22.19
N HIS A 186 -2.45 6.67 -22.65
CA HIS A 186 -3.49 6.05 -21.83
C HIS A 186 -3.08 4.62 -21.45
N PHE A 187 -3.38 4.26 -20.21
CA PHE A 187 -3.05 2.98 -19.61
C PHE A 187 -4.25 2.42 -18.87
N MET A 188 -4.29 1.10 -18.75
CA MET A 188 -5.29 0.36 -18.00
C MET A 188 -4.62 -0.78 -17.25
N CYS A 189 -5.04 -0.98 -16.01
CA CYS A 189 -4.59 -2.14 -15.24
C CYS A 189 -5.61 -3.28 -15.37
N ASN A 190 -5.10 -4.45 -15.75
CA ASN A 190 -5.87 -5.69 -15.75
C ASN A 190 -5.38 -6.55 -14.60
N GLY A 191 -6.31 -7.13 -13.86
CA GLY A 191 -5.99 -7.96 -12.71
C GLY A 191 -6.77 -9.26 -12.73
N SER A 192 -6.19 -10.30 -12.12
CA SER A 192 -6.90 -11.55 -11.90
C SER A 192 -6.56 -12.16 -10.55
N VAL A 193 -7.58 -12.77 -9.95
CA VAL A 193 -7.50 -13.66 -8.79
C VAL A 193 -8.07 -15.02 -9.21
N PRO A 194 -7.81 -16.12 -8.49
CA PRO A 194 -8.32 -17.43 -8.87
C PRO A 194 -9.83 -17.41 -9.16
N GLY A 195 -10.21 -17.66 -10.42
CA GLY A 195 -11.61 -17.71 -10.87
C GLY A 195 -12.25 -16.38 -11.26
N ARG A 196 -11.58 -15.23 -11.16
CA ARG A 196 -12.14 -13.92 -11.56
C ARG A 196 -11.11 -12.99 -12.21
N ILE A 197 -11.52 -12.27 -13.25
CA ILE A 197 -10.72 -11.27 -13.96
C ILE A 197 -11.42 -9.92 -13.80
N TYR A 198 -10.65 -8.89 -13.49
CA TYR A 198 -11.12 -7.52 -13.28
C TYR A 198 -10.29 -6.54 -14.13
N LYS A 199 -10.91 -5.41 -14.46
CA LYS A 199 -10.24 -4.28 -15.13
C LYS A 199 -10.38 -3.03 -14.25
N ASP A 200 -9.30 -2.29 -14.11
CA ASP A 200 -9.28 -1.01 -13.42
C ASP A 200 -9.76 0.14 -14.33
N SER A 201 -9.91 1.31 -13.73
CA SER A 201 -10.17 2.58 -14.40
C SER A 201 -9.03 2.96 -15.35
N SER A 202 -9.35 3.70 -16.41
CA SER A 202 -8.34 4.25 -17.33
C SER A 202 -7.51 5.34 -16.67
N MET A 203 -6.21 5.33 -16.95
CA MET A 203 -5.22 6.26 -16.40
C MET A 203 -4.51 6.96 -17.56
N SER A 204 -4.21 8.24 -17.41
CA SER A 204 -3.55 9.04 -18.45
C SER A 204 -2.24 9.59 -17.90
N VAL A 205 -1.13 9.23 -18.53
CA VAL A 205 0.21 9.73 -18.20
C VAL A 205 0.54 10.89 -19.13
N VAL A 206 0.86 12.03 -18.52
CA VAL A 206 1.18 13.29 -19.22
C VAL A 206 2.58 13.76 -18.81
N PHE A 207 3.42 14.02 -19.81
CA PHE A 207 4.74 14.60 -19.55
C PHE A 207 4.64 16.10 -19.35
N VAL A 208 5.20 16.58 -18.25
CA VAL A 208 5.36 18.01 -17.98
C VAL A 208 6.78 18.43 -18.30
N TYR A 209 6.90 19.51 -19.09
CA TYR A 209 8.17 20.14 -19.42
C TYR A 209 8.23 21.45 -18.62
N THR A 210 9.15 21.51 -17.64
CA THR A 210 9.47 22.74 -16.91
C THR A 210 10.89 23.15 -17.22
#